data_AF-A0A3M1WW84-F1
#
_entry.id   AF-A0A3M1WW84-F1
#
_cell.length_a   1.000
_cell.length_b   1.000
_cell.length_c   1.000
_cell.angle_alpha   90.00
_cell.angle_beta   90.00
_cell.angle_gamma   90.00
#
_symmetry.space_group_name_H-M   'P 1'
#
loop_
_entity.id
_entity.type
_entity.pdbx_description
1 polymer ?
#
loop_
_entity_poly.entity_id
_entity_poly.type
_entity_poly.pdbx_seq_one_letter_code
_entity_poly.pdbx_strand_id
1 'polypeptide(L)'
;MRRFLPPFQPAASSEDPLPAPPALTGLSWGARLRGVLGSLGLGVTLLGGLVGLVWLGAGYLAEIPLMIGLTVAGLLLSLVPAVRNWPGTYETGQYLFLIFCVAVGTLADLWVLLGAPLLSIGFMAMVAYGAVLLHTALAALLRLDSDTVLITHVAGIFGPPFIGPMAETLHNREIVVTGLTLSVINLALGNFMGLGLYALLS
;
A
#
# COMPACT_ATOMS: atom_id res chain seq x y z
N MET A 1 5.24 20.22 -11.57
CA MET A 1 3.82 19.83 -11.68
C MET A 1 2.84 21.00 -11.49
N ARG A 2 3.09 21.99 -10.62
CA ARG A 2 2.21 23.18 -10.41
C ARG A 2 1.95 24.10 -11.64
N ARG A 3 2.60 23.85 -12.79
CA ARG A 3 2.47 24.69 -14.00
C ARG A 3 1.43 24.17 -15.00
N PHE A 4 0.97 22.92 -14.85
CA PHE A 4 0.11 22.26 -15.86
C PHE A 4 -1.22 21.74 -15.33
N LEU A 5 -1.43 21.70 -14.01
CA LEU A 5 -2.67 21.21 -13.41
C LEU A 5 -3.36 22.32 -12.61
N PRO A 6 -4.70 22.39 -12.63
CA PRO A 6 -5.44 23.35 -11.84
C PRO A 6 -5.13 23.16 -10.34
N PRO A 7 -5.03 24.27 -9.58
CA PRO A 7 -4.87 24.20 -8.13
C PRO A 7 -6.11 23.57 -7.50
N PHE A 8 -5.89 22.78 -6.46
CA PHE A 8 -6.97 22.18 -5.67
C PHE A 8 -7.93 23.26 -5.16
N GLN A 9 -9.23 23.06 -5.40
CA GLN A 9 -10.30 23.89 -4.84
C GLN A 9 -10.99 23.08 -3.74
N PRO A 10 -10.94 23.53 -2.46
CA PRO A 10 -11.60 22.81 -1.38
C PRO A 10 -13.11 22.79 -1.63
N ALA A 11 -13.71 21.60 -1.70
CA ALA A 11 -15.15 21.46 -1.65
C ALA A 11 -15.65 21.94 -0.28
N ALA A 12 -16.77 22.68 -0.27
CA ALA A 12 -17.33 23.27 0.92
C ALA A 12 -17.54 22.22 2.03
N SER A 13 -16.83 22.43 3.15
CA SER A 13 -17.12 21.98 4.51
C SER A 13 -18.21 20.91 4.65
N SER A 14 -17.81 19.64 4.72
CA SER A 14 -18.64 18.60 5.36
C SER A 14 -17.80 17.76 6.32
N GLU A 15 -18.09 18.01 7.59
CA GLU A 15 -18.11 17.12 8.76
C GLU A 15 -16.81 16.45 9.27
N ASP A 16 -16.64 16.68 10.58
CA ASP A 16 -15.69 16.19 11.58
C ASP A 16 -14.29 15.69 11.16
N PRO A 17 -13.21 16.24 11.77
CA PRO A 17 -11.87 15.71 11.60
C PRO A 17 -11.83 14.22 11.94
N LEU A 18 -11.40 13.38 11.00
CA LEU A 18 -11.01 12.01 11.33
C LEU A 18 -10.01 12.07 12.50
N PRO A 19 -10.28 11.39 13.62
CA PRO A 19 -9.43 11.47 14.80
C PRO A 19 -8.01 11.05 14.42
N ALA A 20 -7.03 11.86 14.82
CA ALA A 20 -5.62 11.54 14.61
C ALA A 20 -5.34 10.14 15.14
N PRO A 21 -4.60 9.28 14.40
CA PRO A 21 -4.32 7.94 14.84
C PRO A 21 -3.63 7.97 16.21
N PRO A 22 -3.98 7.06 17.13
CA PRO A 22 -3.43 7.05 18.48
C PRO A 22 -1.91 6.82 18.43
N ALA A 23 -1.16 7.91 18.65
CA ALA A 23 0.31 7.94 18.56
C ALA A 23 0.97 7.32 19.81
N LEU A 24 2.10 6.64 19.62
CA LEU A 24 2.90 6.09 20.72
C LEU A 24 3.66 7.17 21.47
N THR A 25 3.82 8.36 20.90
CA THR A 25 4.61 9.47 21.45
C THR A 25 4.12 10.01 22.80
N GLY A 26 2.86 9.74 23.18
CA GLY A 26 2.29 10.15 24.48
C GLY A 26 2.27 9.07 25.58
N LEU A 27 2.76 7.86 25.32
CA LEU A 27 2.64 6.70 26.22
C LEU A 27 3.93 6.43 27.01
N SER A 28 3.79 5.90 28.24
CA SER A 28 4.93 5.44 29.03
C SER A 28 5.67 4.29 28.33
N TRP A 29 6.98 4.15 28.54
CA TRP A 29 7.83 3.16 27.87
C TRP A 29 7.26 1.73 27.90
N GLY A 30 6.74 1.29 29.05
CA GLY A 30 6.12 -0.03 29.19
C GLY A 30 4.75 -0.17 28.51
N ALA A 31 4.03 0.93 28.27
CA ALA A 31 2.80 0.91 27.48
C ALA A 31 3.11 0.91 25.96
N ARG A 32 4.19 1.60 25.54
CA ARG A 32 4.68 1.56 24.16
C ARG A 32 5.10 0.15 23.75
N LEU A 33 5.91 -0.52 24.57
CA LEU A 33 6.33 -1.91 24.34
C LEU A 33 5.14 -2.87 24.26
N ARG A 34 4.14 -2.72 25.13
CA ARG A 34 2.92 -3.55 25.09
C ARG A 34 2.10 -3.31 23.82
N GLY A 35 1.99 -2.06 23.34
CA GLY A 35 1.31 -1.75 22.09
C GLY A 35 2.00 -2.38 20.88
N VAL A 36 3.33 -2.24 20.79
CA VAL A 36 4.14 -2.83 19.71
C VAL A 36 4.12 -4.36 19.73
N LEU A 37 4.29 -4.97 20.91
CA LEU A 37 4.23 -6.43 21.04
C LEU A 37 2.83 -6.97 20.74
N GLY A 38 1.78 -6.24 21.13
CA GLY A 38 0.40 -6.60 20.83
C GLY A 38 0.11 -6.61 19.33
N SER A 39 0.49 -5.53 18.62
CA SER A 39 0.29 -5.43 17.17
C SER A 39 1.12 -6.46 16.39
N LEU A 40 2.37 -6.69 16.79
CA LEU A 40 3.22 -7.74 16.23
C LEU A 40 2.65 -9.14 16.47
N GLY A 41 2.20 -9.42 17.70
CA GLY A 41 1.59 -10.70 18.04
C GLY A 41 0.33 -10.99 17.23
N LEU A 42 -0.50 -9.97 16.99
CA LEU A 42 -1.69 -10.11 16.15
C LEU A 42 -1.31 -10.38 14.68
N GLY A 43 -0.26 -9.72 14.16
CA GLY A 43 0.29 -10.00 12.83
C GLY A 43 0.84 -11.43 12.68
N VAL A 44 1.63 -11.90 13.66
CA VAL A 44 2.22 -13.25 13.66
C VAL A 44 1.15 -14.33 13.79
N THR A 45 0.14 -14.13 14.63
CA THR A 45 -0.98 -15.08 14.78
C THR A 45 -1.82 -15.18 13.52
N LEU A 46 -2.06 -14.06 12.83
CA LEU A 46 -2.72 -14.06 11.53
C LEU A 46 -1.93 -14.86 10.49
N LEU A 47 -0.64 -14.57 10.36
CA LEU A 47 0.27 -15.27 9.44
C LEU A 47 0.32 -16.77 9.74
N GLY A 48 0.54 -17.15 10.99
CA GLY A 48 0.59 -18.54 11.42
C GLY A 48 -0.74 -19.27 11.20
N GLY A 49 -1.87 -18.62 11.46
CA GLY A 49 -3.20 -19.17 11.21
C GLY A 49 -3.45 -19.43 9.73
N LEU A 50 -3.07 -18.50 8.85
CA LEU A 50 -3.19 -18.67 7.40
C LEU A 50 -2.27 -19.75 6.85
N VAL A 51 -1.02 -19.78 7.29
CA VAL A 51 -0.06 -20.83 6.93
C VAL A 51 -0.57 -22.20 7.36
N GLY A 52 -1.06 -22.32 8.60
CA GLY A 52 -1.67 -23.54 9.11
C GLY A 52 -2.89 -23.98 8.30
N LEU A 53 -3.77 -23.05 7.93
CA LEU A 53 -4.96 -23.35 7.14
C LEU A 53 -4.62 -23.84 5.73
N VAL A 54 -3.67 -23.19 5.05
CA VAL A 54 -3.22 -23.61 3.71
C VAL A 54 -2.53 -24.96 3.78
N TRP A 55 -1.68 -25.18 4.77
CA TRP A 55 -0.97 -26.45 4.95
C TRP A 55 -1.92 -27.60 5.25
N LEU A 56 -2.94 -27.39 6.09
CA LEU A 56 -3.98 -28.39 6.38
C LEU A 56 -4.87 -28.70 5.17
N GLY A 57 -5.16 -27.71 4.33
CA GLY A 57 -6.02 -27.88 3.16
C GLY A 57 -5.31 -28.52 1.96
N ALA A 58 -4.09 -28.08 1.66
CA ALA A 58 -3.34 -28.52 0.47
C ALA A 58 -2.29 -29.60 0.78
N GLY A 59 -1.86 -29.77 2.03
CA GLY A 59 -0.74 -30.66 2.41
C GLY A 59 0.65 -30.11 2.05
N TYR A 60 0.71 -28.97 1.35
CA TYR A 60 1.93 -28.25 0.98
C TYR A 60 1.68 -26.74 1.05
N LEU A 61 2.76 -25.96 1.06
CA LEU A 61 2.67 -24.49 1.02
C LEU A 61 2.36 -24.04 -0.40
N ALA A 62 1.06 -23.91 -0.70
CA ALA A 62 0.62 -23.34 -1.97
C ALA A 62 0.78 -21.80 -1.91
N GLU A 63 1.73 -21.27 -2.68
CA GLU A 63 2.10 -19.84 -2.67
C GLU A 63 0.93 -18.93 -3.09
N ILE A 64 0.19 -19.30 -4.14
CA ILE A 64 -0.91 -18.49 -4.67
C ILE A 64 -2.05 -18.33 -3.63
N PRO A 65 -2.60 -19.41 -3.03
CA PRO A 65 -3.60 -19.31 -1.96
C PRO A 65 -3.09 -18.54 -0.73
N LEU A 66 -1.81 -18.68 -0.38
CA LEU A 66 -1.21 -17.93 0.72
C LEU A 66 -1.20 -16.43 0.44
N MET A 67 -0.75 -16.01 -0.74
CA MET A 67 -0.66 -14.60 -1.09
C MET A 67 -2.05 -13.95 -1.09
N ILE A 68 -3.03 -14.57 -1.75
CA ILE A 68 -4.40 -14.06 -1.83
C ILE A 68 -5.06 -14.07 -0.46
N GLY A 69 -4.96 -15.19 0.27
CA GLY A 69 -5.55 -15.33 1.60
C GLY A 69 -5.00 -14.31 2.59
N LEU A 70 -3.68 -14.10 2.61
CA LEU A 70 -3.06 -13.11 3.48
C LEU A 70 -3.51 -11.69 3.13
N THR A 71 -3.59 -11.36 1.84
CA THR A 71 -4.03 -10.05 1.37
C THR A 71 -5.48 -9.77 1.76
N VAL A 72 -6.38 -10.73 1.53
CA VAL A 72 -7.80 -10.60 1.87
C VAL A 72 -8.00 -10.54 3.37
N ALA A 73 -7.35 -11.42 4.15
CA ALA A 73 -7.48 -11.43 5.60
C ALA A 73 -6.90 -10.16 6.24
N GLY A 74 -5.75 -9.68 5.75
CA GLY A 74 -5.15 -8.42 6.19
C GLY A 74 -6.06 -7.22 5.90
N LEU A 75 -6.67 -7.19 4.72
CA LEU A 75 -7.66 -6.17 4.38
C LEU A 75 -8.88 -6.23 5.30
N LEU A 76 -9.49 -7.41 5.45
CA LEU A 76 -10.68 -7.61 6.30
C LEU A 76 -10.41 -7.24 7.76
N LEU A 77 -9.26 -7.60 8.30
CA LEU A 77 -8.87 -7.22 9.66
C LEU A 77 -8.62 -5.72 9.80
N SER A 78 -8.17 -5.04 8.75
CA SER A 78 -8.02 -3.58 8.74
C SER A 78 -9.36 -2.84 8.87
N LEU A 79 -10.47 -3.46 8.42
CA LEU A 79 -11.82 -2.92 8.62
C LEU A 79 -12.32 -3.06 10.06
N VAL A 80 -11.71 -3.91 10.88
CA VAL A 80 -12.14 -4.14 12.26
C VAL A 80 -11.71 -2.96 13.15
N PRO A 81 -12.66 -2.22 13.77
CA PRO A 81 -12.33 -1.02 14.56
C PRO A 81 -11.39 -1.32 15.74
N ALA A 82 -11.45 -2.51 16.31
CA ALA A 82 -10.59 -2.94 17.41
C ALA A 82 -9.11 -3.04 17.00
N VAL A 83 -8.83 -3.46 15.77
CA VAL A 83 -7.46 -3.55 15.22
C VAL A 83 -6.98 -2.16 14.80
N ARG A 84 -7.86 -1.40 14.13
CA ARG A 84 -7.56 -0.04 13.63
C ARG A 84 -7.25 0.96 14.75
N ASN A 85 -7.97 0.89 15.86
CA ASN A 85 -7.86 1.86 16.95
C ASN A 85 -6.80 1.46 17.99
N TRP A 86 -6.07 0.36 17.79
CA TRP A 86 -5.06 -0.07 18.76
C TRP A 86 -3.88 0.92 18.76
N PRO A 87 -3.52 1.54 19.91
CA PRO A 87 -2.37 2.44 20.01
C PRO A 87 -1.09 1.82 19.46
N GLY A 88 -0.49 2.49 18.47
CA GLY A 88 0.78 2.12 17.87
C GLY A 88 0.75 1.18 16.68
N THR A 89 -0.42 0.70 16.23
CA THR A 89 -0.52 -0.11 15.00
C THR A 89 0.03 0.64 13.78
N TYR A 90 -0.25 1.94 13.68
CA TYR A 90 0.23 2.77 12.56
C TYR A 90 1.75 2.94 12.58
N GLU A 91 2.34 3.35 13.71
CA GLU A 91 3.80 3.53 13.84
C GLU A 91 4.55 2.20 13.68
N THR A 92 4.03 1.11 14.26
CA THR A 92 4.62 -0.22 14.11
C THR A 92 4.57 -0.69 12.66
N GLY A 93 3.44 -0.48 11.99
CA GLY A 93 3.27 -0.80 10.56
C GLY A 93 4.23 -0.02 9.68
N GLN A 94 4.41 1.28 9.91
CA GLN A 94 5.38 2.10 9.18
C GLN A 94 6.82 1.63 9.39
N TYR A 95 7.18 1.27 10.63
CA TYR A 95 8.51 0.75 10.93
C TYR A 95 8.77 -0.61 10.27
N LEU A 96 7.82 -1.53 10.35
CA LEU A 96 7.89 -2.83 9.66
C LEU A 96 7.95 -2.68 8.15
N PHE A 97 7.16 -1.77 7.59
CA PHE A 97 7.19 -1.45 6.17
C PHE A 97 8.58 -0.97 5.74
N LEU A 98 9.22 -0.11 6.54
CA LEU A 98 10.59 0.34 6.26
C LEU A 98 11.59 -0.81 6.32
N ILE A 99 11.51 -1.66 7.34
CA ILE A 99 12.36 -2.88 7.44
C ILE A 99 12.14 -3.78 6.22
N PHE A 100 10.89 -3.99 5.81
CA PHE A 100 10.52 -4.76 4.63
C PHE A 100 11.15 -4.16 3.37
N CYS A 101 11.04 -2.85 3.16
CA CYS A 101 11.67 -2.18 2.02
C CYS A 101 13.19 -2.35 2.02
N VAL A 102 13.84 -2.23 3.17
CA VAL A 102 15.29 -2.47 3.30
C VAL A 102 15.61 -3.92 2.96
N ALA A 103 14.88 -4.89 3.53
CA ALA A 103 15.10 -6.31 3.26
C ALA A 103 14.92 -6.66 1.78
N VAL A 104 13.84 -6.21 1.14
CA VAL A 104 13.63 -6.39 -0.30
C VAL A 104 14.74 -5.72 -1.10
N GLY A 105 15.19 -4.53 -0.69
CA GLY A 105 16.35 -3.87 -1.28
C GLY A 105 17.63 -4.70 -1.20
N THR A 106 17.86 -5.43 -0.10
CA THR A 106 19.02 -6.32 0.03
C THR A 106 18.95 -7.57 -0.84
N LEU A 107 17.76 -7.96 -1.31
CA LEU A 107 17.58 -9.05 -2.27
C LEU A 107 17.90 -8.62 -3.71
N ALA A 108 18.00 -7.31 -3.98
CA ALA A 108 18.34 -6.82 -5.31
C ALA A 108 19.82 -7.04 -5.60
N ASP A 109 20.11 -7.86 -6.61
CA ASP A 109 21.47 -8.08 -7.08
C ASP A 109 21.87 -7.03 -8.12
N LEU A 110 22.79 -6.13 -7.72
CA LEU A 110 23.30 -5.09 -8.61
C LEU A 110 24.13 -5.66 -9.76
N TRP A 111 24.76 -6.82 -9.61
CA TRP A 111 25.52 -7.45 -10.69
C TRP A 111 24.61 -7.97 -11.79
N VAL A 112 23.47 -8.56 -11.41
CA VAL A 112 22.43 -8.95 -12.35
C VAL A 112 21.86 -7.73 -13.06
N LEU A 113 21.68 -6.62 -12.35
CA LEU A 113 21.23 -5.36 -12.96
C LEU A 113 22.26 -4.80 -13.94
N LEU A 114 23.55 -4.76 -13.60
CA LEU A 114 24.61 -4.25 -14.48
C LEU A 114 24.87 -5.16 -15.69
N GLY A 115 24.67 -6.47 -15.52
CA GLY A 115 24.76 -7.46 -16.60
C GLY A 115 23.51 -7.55 -17.47
N ALA A 116 22.39 -6.96 -17.04
CA ALA A 116 21.15 -6.99 -17.81
C ALA A 116 21.31 -6.21 -19.12
N PRO A 117 20.76 -6.72 -20.24
CA PRO A 117 20.76 -5.97 -21.49
C PRO A 117 20.13 -4.60 -21.28
N LEU A 118 20.78 -3.55 -21.79
CA LEU A 118 20.28 -2.17 -21.69
C LEU A 118 18.85 -2.04 -22.23
N LEU A 119 18.47 -2.89 -23.18
CA LEU A 119 17.12 -3.00 -23.71
C LEU A 119 16.09 -3.39 -22.65
N SER A 120 16.40 -4.34 -21.75
CA SER A 120 15.48 -4.79 -20.70
C SER A 120 15.26 -3.72 -19.63
N ILE A 121 16.35 -3.07 -19.21
CA ILE A 121 16.28 -1.93 -18.28
C ILE A 121 15.52 -0.76 -18.92
N GLY A 122 15.84 -0.45 -20.17
CA GLY A 122 15.16 0.58 -20.94
C GLY A 122 13.67 0.30 -21.12
N PHE A 123 13.30 -0.95 -21.36
CA PHE A 123 11.90 -1.37 -21.44
C PHE A 123 11.17 -1.21 -20.11
N MET A 124 11.73 -1.70 -19.00
CA MET A 124 11.14 -1.50 -17.66
C MET A 124 10.98 -0.02 -17.32
N ALA A 125 12.00 0.79 -17.57
CA ALA A 125 11.93 2.23 -17.37
C ALA A 125 10.84 2.86 -18.27
N MET A 126 10.79 2.50 -19.54
CA MET A 126 9.80 3.01 -20.49
C MET A 126 8.37 2.64 -20.06
N VAL A 127 8.13 1.41 -19.58
CA VAL A 127 6.82 1.00 -19.07
C VAL A 127 6.47 1.76 -17.78
N ALA A 128 7.40 1.85 -16.83
CA ALA A 128 7.16 2.52 -15.55
C ALA A 128 6.90 4.03 -15.72
N TYR A 129 7.80 4.74 -16.41
CA TYR A 129 7.64 6.16 -16.69
C TYR A 129 6.53 6.42 -17.70
N GLY A 130 6.34 5.53 -18.68
CA GLY A 130 5.27 5.62 -19.65
C GLY A 130 3.89 5.52 -19.01
N ALA A 131 3.71 4.62 -18.03
CA ALA A 131 2.45 4.53 -17.27
C ALA A 131 2.16 5.83 -16.50
N VAL A 132 3.17 6.39 -15.82
CA VAL A 132 3.06 7.68 -15.12
C VAL A 132 2.73 8.82 -16.08
N LEU A 133 3.44 8.90 -17.21
CA LEU A 133 3.21 9.93 -18.23
C LEU A 133 1.83 9.81 -18.88
N LEU A 134 1.41 8.59 -19.21
CA LEU A 134 0.10 8.33 -19.80
C LEU A 134 -1.01 8.70 -18.81
N HIS A 135 -0.88 8.29 -17.55
CA HIS A 135 -1.85 8.61 -16.52
C HIS A 135 -1.94 10.13 -16.26
N THR A 136 -0.80 10.81 -16.15
CA THR A 136 -0.77 12.28 -15.99
C THR A 136 -1.32 13.02 -17.21
N ALA A 137 -1.06 12.55 -18.43
CA ALA A 137 -1.62 13.13 -19.65
C ALA A 137 -3.15 12.97 -19.73
N LEU A 138 -3.66 11.78 -19.39
CA LEU A 138 -5.10 11.52 -19.29
C LEU A 138 -5.76 12.39 -18.22
N ALA A 139 -5.11 12.52 -17.06
CA ALA A 139 -5.59 13.36 -15.98
C ALA A 139 -5.62 14.85 -16.37
N ALA A 140 -4.63 15.33 -17.11
CA ALA A 140 -4.60 16.68 -17.64
C ALA A 140 -5.73 16.93 -18.65
N LEU A 141 -6.03 15.93 -19.51
CA LEU A 141 -7.15 16.01 -20.45
C LEU A 141 -8.52 16.07 -19.73
N LEU A 142 -8.67 15.30 -18.66
CA LEU A 142 -9.86 15.26 -17.81
C LEU A 142 -9.93 16.43 -16.80
N ARG A 143 -8.93 17.32 -16.80
CA ARG A 143 -8.82 18.47 -15.89
C ARG A 143 -8.88 18.11 -14.40
N LEU A 144 -8.28 16.98 -14.03
CA LEU A 144 -8.17 16.56 -12.63
C LEU A 144 -7.24 17.51 -11.86
N ASP A 145 -7.55 17.71 -10.59
CA ASP A 145 -6.76 18.49 -9.64
C ASP A 145 -5.44 17.80 -9.29
N SER A 146 -4.44 18.59 -8.94
CA SER A 146 -3.09 18.09 -8.65
C SER A 146 -3.06 17.09 -7.49
N ASP A 147 -3.92 17.28 -6.50
CA ASP A 147 -3.99 16.47 -5.28
C ASP A 147 -4.57 15.09 -5.59
N THR A 148 -5.66 15.04 -6.37
CA THR A 148 -6.26 13.80 -6.88
C THR A 148 -5.30 13.04 -7.79
N VAL A 149 -4.55 13.72 -8.65
CA VAL A 149 -3.54 13.06 -9.48
C VAL A 149 -2.43 12.45 -8.61
N LEU A 150 -1.95 13.17 -7.60
CA LEU A 150 -0.89 12.68 -6.73
C LEU A 150 -1.35 11.49 -5.89
N ILE A 151 -2.54 11.56 -5.28
CA ILE A 151 -3.05 10.46 -4.45
C ILE A 151 -3.32 9.20 -5.27
N THR A 152 -3.75 9.36 -6.53
CA THR A 152 -3.98 8.26 -7.47
C THR A 152 -2.67 7.55 -7.84
N HIS A 153 -1.59 8.30 -8.06
CA HIS A 153 -0.25 7.72 -8.24
C HIS A 153 0.21 6.96 -7.01
N VAL A 154 0.01 7.55 -5.83
CA VAL A 154 0.40 6.91 -4.57
C VAL A 154 -0.37 5.61 -4.37
N ALA A 155 -1.67 5.65 -4.61
CA ALA A 155 -2.53 4.50 -4.48
C ALA A 155 -2.22 3.39 -5.49
N GLY A 156 -1.81 3.76 -6.72
CA GLY A 156 -1.48 2.84 -7.80
C GLY A 156 -0.08 2.22 -7.71
N ILE A 157 0.93 3.01 -7.32
CA ILE A 157 2.34 2.59 -7.36
C ILE A 157 2.84 2.12 -5.99
N PHE A 158 2.50 2.86 -4.93
CA PHE A 158 3.06 2.63 -3.60
C PHE A 158 2.10 1.86 -2.67
N GLY A 159 0.80 1.97 -2.91
CA GLY A 159 -0.24 1.23 -2.22
C GLY A 159 -0.77 1.89 -0.92
N PRO A 160 -1.63 1.18 -0.18
CA PRO A 160 -2.38 1.74 0.96
C PRO A 160 -1.55 2.39 2.07
N PRO A 161 -0.37 1.86 2.48
CA PRO A 161 0.41 2.41 3.61
C PRO A 161 0.85 3.86 3.43
N PHE A 162 0.95 4.34 2.18
CA PHE A 162 1.45 5.67 1.85
C PHE A 162 0.37 6.74 1.75
N ILE A 163 -0.90 6.35 1.79
CA ILE A 163 -2.02 7.26 1.56
C ILE A 163 -2.22 8.22 2.73
N GLY A 164 -2.15 7.71 3.96
CA GLY A 164 -2.26 8.52 5.17
C GLY A 164 -1.22 9.65 5.25
N PRO A 165 0.09 9.34 5.15
CA PRO A 165 1.14 10.36 5.15
C PRO A 165 1.01 11.36 3.99
N MET A 166 0.66 10.88 2.78
CA MET A 166 0.53 11.76 1.63
C MET A 166 -0.63 12.74 1.75
N ALA A 167 -1.80 12.28 2.21
CA ALA A 167 -2.94 13.15 2.49
C ALA A 167 -2.63 14.24 3.53
N GLU A 168 -1.81 13.92 4.54
CA GLU A 168 -1.35 14.88 5.54
C GLU A 168 -0.40 15.93 4.93
N THR A 169 0.53 15.52 4.06
CA THR A 169 1.43 16.45 3.36
C THR A 169 0.71 17.35 2.34
N LEU A 170 -0.40 16.87 1.77
CA LEU A 170 -1.26 17.62 0.85
C LEU A 170 -2.23 18.56 1.59
N HIS A 171 -2.29 18.49 2.93
CA HIS A 171 -3.29 19.17 3.75
C HIS A 171 -4.74 18.90 3.30
N ASN A 172 -4.97 17.71 2.74
CA ASN A 172 -6.23 17.31 2.15
C ASN A 172 -6.54 15.89 2.64
N ARG A 173 -7.43 15.75 3.64
CA ARG A 173 -7.81 14.45 4.19
C ARG A 173 -9.00 13.81 3.47
N GLU A 174 -9.72 14.57 2.64
CA GLU A 174 -10.84 14.06 1.82
C GLU A 174 -10.35 13.01 0.82
N ILE A 175 -9.16 13.22 0.25
CA ILE A 175 -8.52 12.30 -0.69
C ILE A 175 -8.08 10.96 -0.07
N VAL A 176 -8.11 10.80 1.27
CA VAL A 176 -7.77 9.53 1.93
C VAL A 176 -8.74 8.42 1.52
N VAL A 177 -10.04 8.72 1.49
CA VAL A 177 -11.08 7.73 1.15
C VAL A 177 -10.91 7.29 -0.30
N THR A 178 -10.75 8.25 -1.21
CA THR A 178 -10.50 8.00 -2.64
C THR A 178 -9.24 7.19 -2.84
N GLY A 179 -8.15 7.57 -2.18
CA GLY A 179 -6.88 6.87 -2.25
C GLY A 179 -6.99 5.42 -1.76
N LEU A 180 -7.53 5.18 -0.56
CA LEU A 180 -7.65 3.84 0.02
C LEU A 180 -8.50 2.92 -0.87
N THR A 181 -9.63 3.44 -1.36
CA THR A 181 -10.51 2.70 -2.26
C THR A 181 -9.78 2.31 -3.54
N LEU A 182 -9.08 3.27 -4.15
CA LEU A 182 -8.33 3.02 -5.37
C LEU A 182 -7.19 2.00 -5.15
N SER A 183 -6.48 2.07 -4.03
CA SER A 183 -5.44 1.09 -3.71
C SER A 183 -6.00 -0.32 -3.55
N VAL A 184 -7.14 -0.48 -2.89
CA VAL A 184 -7.79 -1.80 -2.74
C VAL A 184 -8.22 -2.35 -4.11
N ILE A 185 -8.81 -1.49 -4.95
CA ILE A 185 -9.20 -1.86 -6.31
C ILE A 185 -7.97 -2.28 -7.12
N ASN A 186 -6.90 -1.49 -7.09
CA ASN A 186 -5.66 -1.77 -7.81
C ASN A 186 -5.02 -3.09 -7.35
N LEU A 187 -5.03 -3.35 -6.04
CA LEU A 187 -4.52 -4.60 -5.47
C LEU A 187 -5.31 -5.81 -5.96
N ALA A 188 -6.64 -5.73 -6.01
CA ALA A 188 -7.48 -6.77 -6.59
C ALA A 188 -7.19 -6.94 -8.08
N LEU A 189 -7.15 -5.83 -8.83
CA LEU A 189 -6.91 -5.83 -10.28
C LEU A 189 -5.55 -6.47 -10.61
N GLY A 190 -4.48 -6.08 -9.92
CA GLY A 190 -3.14 -6.62 -10.12
C GLY A 190 -3.06 -8.11 -9.84
N ASN A 191 -3.66 -8.58 -8.74
CA ASN A 191 -3.69 -10.00 -8.40
C ASN A 191 -4.45 -10.82 -9.46
N PHE A 192 -5.63 -10.37 -9.89
CA PHE A 192 -6.43 -11.09 -10.88
C PHE A 192 -5.83 -11.04 -12.29
N MET A 193 -5.29 -9.89 -12.71
CA MET A 193 -4.62 -9.77 -14.01
C MET A 193 -3.34 -10.62 -14.05
N GLY A 194 -2.56 -10.66 -12.97
CA GLY A 194 -1.38 -11.51 -12.86
C GLY A 194 -1.75 -12.99 -12.97
N LEU A 195 -2.79 -13.43 -12.24
CA LEU A 195 -3.29 -14.80 -12.33
C LEU A 195 -3.85 -15.14 -13.72
N GLY A 196 -4.60 -14.21 -14.32
CA GLY A 196 -5.16 -14.39 -15.66
C GLY A 196 -4.07 -14.51 -16.73
N LEU A 197 -3.00 -13.73 -16.62
CA LEU A 197 -1.85 -13.82 -17.52
C LEU A 197 -1.07 -15.12 -17.30
N TYR A 198 -0.87 -15.53 -16.04
CA TYR A 198 -0.28 -16.82 -15.71
C TYR A 198 -1.07 -17.97 -16.34
N ALA A 199 -2.40 -17.99 -16.17
CA ALA A 199 -3.27 -19.01 -16.73
C ALA A 199 -3.31 -19.02 -18.27
N LEU A 200 -3.02 -17.89 -18.93
CA LEU A 200 -2.95 -17.81 -20.39
C LEU A 200 -1.60 -18.31 -20.93
N LEU A 201 -0.53 -18.18 -20.14
CA LEU A 201 0.84 -18.54 -20.53
C LEU A 201 1.29 -19.93 -20.02
N SER A 202 0.55 -20.54 -19.09
CA SER A 202 0.74 -21.90 -18.59
C SER A 202 0.03 -22.93 -19.44
#